data_AF-A0A9N9B237-F1
#
_entry.id   AF-A0A9N9B237-F1
#
_cell.length_a   1.000
_cell.length_b   1.000
_cell.length_c   1.000
_cell.angle_alpha   90.00
_cell.angle_beta   90.00
_cell.angle_gamma   90.00
#
_symmetry.space_group_name_H-M   'P 1'
#
loop_
_entity.id
_entity.type
_entity.pdbx_description
1 polymer ?
#
loop_
_entity_poly.entity_id
_entity_poly.type
_entity_poly.pdbx_seq_one_letter_code
_entity_poly.pdbx_strand_id
1 'polypeptide(L)'
;MSFSLNCLFLGETSFDKIFPIIVPDKIIVNNAGVPINRVNIGHFKRYIWSINKAKFNFDDPDVMKLWKVNIDEESKLGVFTEDGIKDNLGGTKMLPQKFLKEYSPKELDSPENVHIMIVVPTAGSSQQGVPQGTVSPV
;
A
#
# COMPACT_ATOMS: atom_id res chain seq x y z
N MET A 1 11.69 20.15 -0.60
CA MET A 1 10.24 20.05 -0.39
C MET A 1 9.89 18.67 0.11
N SER A 2 9.50 18.59 1.39
CA SER A 2 8.76 17.44 1.89
C SER A 2 7.32 17.48 1.37
N PHE A 3 6.72 16.32 1.16
CA PHE A 3 5.32 16.19 0.76
C PHE A 3 4.62 15.09 1.56
N SER A 4 3.28 15.07 1.59
CA SER A 4 2.50 14.05 2.28
C SER A 4 1.86 13.09 1.27
N LEU A 5 1.89 11.80 1.57
CA LEU A 5 1.14 10.78 0.83
C LEU A 5 0.14 10.10 1.75
N ASN A 6 -1.15 10.29 1.47
CA ASN A 6 -2.21 9.50 2.10
C ASN A 6 -2.14 8.05 1.64
N CYS A 7 -1.99 7.17 2.63
CA CYS A 7 -1.91 5.74 2.44
C CYS A 7 -3.14 5.05 3.05
N LEU A 8 -3.55 3.95 2.43
CA LEU A 8 -4.64 3.11 2.92
C LEU A 8 -4.27 1.62 2.73
N PHE A 9 -4.67 0.76 3.66
CA PHE A 9 -4.50 -0.68 3.49
C PHE A 9 -5.59 -1.26 2.57
N LEU A 10 -5.23 -2.29 1.80
CA LEU A 10 -6.22 -3.05 1.04
C LEU A 10 -7.27 -3.66 1.97
N GLY A 11 -8.54 -3.50 1.62
CA GLY A 11 -9.69 -3.98 2.39
C GLY A 11 -10.29 -2.96 3.36
N GLU A 12 -9.65 -1.81 3.57
CA GLU A 12 -10.28 -0.69 4.28
C GLU A 12 -11.34 -0.02 3.39
N THR A 13 -12.45 0.38 4.02
CA THR A 13 -13.63 0.90 3.32
C THR A 13 -14.00 2.32 3.73
N SER A 14 -13.14 3.02 4.51
CA SER A 14 -13.44 4.37 5.00
C SER A 14 -12.22 5.28 4.99
N PHE A 15 -12.45 6.57 4.71
CA PHE A 15 -11.39 7.59 4.72
C PHE A 15 -10.84 7.88 6.12
N ASP A 16 -11.60 7.58 7.19
CA ASP A 16 -11.11 7.67 8.57
C ASP A 16 -9.91 6.74 8.86
N LYS A 17 -9.66 5.76 7.97
CA LYS A 17 -8.55 4.80 8.07
C LYS A 17 -7.31 5.24 7.31
N ILE A 18 -7.41 6.33 6.56
CA ILE A 18 -6.26 6.93 5.87
C ILE A 18 -5.22 7.33 6.91
N PHE A 19 -3.97 7.04 6.60
CA PHE A 19 -2.85 7.55 7.37
C PHE A 19 -1.86 8.27 6.45
N PRO A 20 -1.53 9.52 6.73
CA PRO A 20 -0.56 10.27 5.94
C PRO A 20 0.86 9.80 6.24
N ILE A 21 1.68 9.74 5.20
CA ILE A 21 3.12 9.52 5.27
C ILE A 21 3.81 10.80 4.83
N ILE A 22 4.56 11.43 5.74
CA ILE A 22 5.44 12.53 5.39
C ILE A 22 6.65 11.95 4.66
N VAL A 23 6.89 12.42 3.45
CA VAL A 23 8.04 12.06 2.63
C VAL A 23 9.03 13.24 2.65
N PRO A 24 10.19 13.11 3.31
CA PRO A 24 11.20 14.15 3.36
C PRO A 24 11.99 14.24 2.05
N ASP A 25 12.78 15.32 1.91
CA ASP A 25 13.69 15.51 0.77
C ASP A 25 14.76 14.41 0.64
N LYS A 26 15.11 13.78 1.75
CA LYS A 26 16.08 12.69 1.84
C LYS A 26 15.60 11.66 2.86
N ILE A 27 15.75 10.38 2.51
CA ILE A 27 15.56 9.28 3.47
C ILE A 27 16.91 8.62 3.76
N ILE A 28 17.03 7.97 4.90
CA ILE A 28 18.22 7.20 5.25
C ILE A 28 18.10 5.79 4.67
N VAL A 29 19.06 5.40 3.85
CA VAL A 29 19.21 4.04 3.30
C VAL A 29 20.62 3.58 3.63
N ASN A 30 20.77 2.48 4.37
CA ASN A 30 22.08 1.93 4.77
C ASN A 30 23.00 3.01 5.36
N ASN A 31 22.47 3.83 6.29
CA ASN A 31 23.15 4.95 6.94
C ASN A 31 23.57 6.12 6.00
N ALA A 32 23.19 6.09 4.73
CA ALA A 32 23.41 7.17 3.78
C ALA A 32 22.12 7.96 3.52
N GLY A 33 22.21 9.29 3.51
CA GLY A 33 21.10 10.15 3.10
C GLY A 33 20.92 10.15 1.59
N VAL A 34 19.83 9.54 1.12
CA VAL A 34 19.50 9.43 -0.32
C VAL A 34 18.41 10.44 -0.67
N PRO A 35 18.63 11.33 -1.66
CA PRO A 35 17.61 12.23 -2.17
C PRO A 35 16.37 11.48 -2.65
N ILE A 36 15.17 11.98 -2.31
CA ILE A 36 13.92 11.29 -2.61
C ILE A 36 13.71 11.02 -4.11
N ASN A 37 14.20 11.91 -4.98
CA ASN A 37 14.15 11.73 -6.45
C ASN A 37 15.07 10.62 -6.99
N ARG A 38 15.93 10.04 -6.13
CA ARG A 38 16.82 8.89 -6.39
C ARG A 38 16.45 7.67 -5.55
N VAL A 39 15.36 7.74 -4.77
CA VAL A 39 14.86 6.61 -4.00
C VAL A 39 14.08 5.69 -4.91
N ASN A 40 14.44 4.40 -4.89
CA ASN A 40 13.65 3.36 -5.53
C ASN A 40 12.53 2.87 -4.59
N ILE A 41 11.53 2.20 -5.17
CA ILE A 41 10.37 1.72 -4.40
C ILE A 41 10.78 0.72 -3.32
N GLY A 42 11.80 -0.11 -3.53
CA GLY A 42 12.31 -1.02 -2.49
C GLY A 42 12.76 -0.27 -1.23
N HIS A 43 13.59 0.76 -1.37
CA HIS A 43 14.00 1.62 -0.26
C HIS A 43 12.82 2.40 0.33
N PHE A 44 11.87 2.82 -0.51
CA PHE A 44 10.68 3.52 -0.04
C PHE A 44 9.77 2.62 0.81
N LYS A 45 9.61 1.34 0.45
CA LYS A 45 8.90 0.36 1.28
C LYS A 45 9.50 0.27 2.68
N ARG A 46 10.83 0.18 2.77
CA ARG A 46 11.56 0.14 4.06
C ARG A 46 11.37 1.42 4.87
N TYR A 47 11.34 2.57 4.21
CA TYR A 47 11.04 3.85 4.84
C TYR A 47 9.62 3.90 5.43
N ILE A 48 8.60 3.54 4.63
CA ILE A 48 7.21 3.46 5.10
C ILE A 48 7.09 2.53 6.31
N TRP A 49 7.69 1.34 6.21
CA TRP A 49 7.68 0.34 7.27
C TRP A 49 8.35 0.85 8.55
N SER A 50 9.50 1.53 8.44
CA SER A 50 10.25 1.99 9.63
C SER A 50 9.54 3.10 10.39
N ILE A 51 8.92 4.05 9.70
CA ILE A 51 8.21 5.17 10.36
C ILE A 51 6.86 4.77 10.94
N ASN A 52 6.26 3.66 10.46
CA ASN A 52 4.93 3.20 10.84
C ASN A 52 4.95 1.76 11.37
N LYS A 53 6.06 1.32 11.99
CA LYS A 53 6.26 -0.08 12.39
C LYS A 53 5.11 -0.66 13.21
N ALA A 54 4.49 0.13 14.08
CA ALA A 54 3.35 -0.32 14.91
C ALA A 54 2.07 -0.66 14.09
N LYS A 55 1.96 -0.20 12.84
CA LYS A 55 0.85 -0.53 11.93
C LYS A 55 1.11 -1.80 11.12
N PHE A 56 2.34 -2.33 11.13
CA PHE A 56 2.75 -3.47 10.31
C PHE A 56 3.07 -4.67 11.19
N ASN A 57 2.37 -5.78 10.95
CA ASN A 57 2.54 -7.04 11.70
C ASN A 57 3.45 -8.04 10.94
N PHE A 58 4.50 -7.53 10.28
CA PHE A 58 5.47 -8.35 9.55
C PHE A 58 6.87 -7.73 9.64
N ASP A 59 7.89 -8.58 9.60
CA ASP A 59 9.28 -8.16 9.79
C ASP A 59 10.02 -7.81 8.49
N ASP A 60 9.59 -8.38 7.37
CA ASP A 60 10.20 -8.12 6.07
C ASP A 60 9.46 -7.01 5.31
N PRO A 61 10.02 -5.80 5.15
CA PRO A 61 9.40 -4.74 4.35
C PRO A 61 9.29 -5.07 2.85
N ASP A 62 10.05 -6.04 2.33
CA ASP A 62 10.09 -6.32 0.89
C ASP A 62 8.83 -7.06 0.41
N VAL A 63 8.13 -7.79 1.30
CA VAL A 63 6.84 -8.48 1.01
C VAL A 63 5.66 -7.53 0.89
N MET A 64 5.75 -6.30 1.42
CA MET A 64 4.75 -5.26 1.20
C MET A 64 4.67 -4.90 -0.28
N LYS A 65 3.48 -4.74 -0.85
CA LYS A 65 3.29 -4.22 -2.21
C LYS A 65 2.63 -2.85 -2.14
N LEU A 66 3.12 -1.93 -2.97
CA LEU A 66 2.60 -0.58 -3.07
C LEU A 66 1.93 -0.40 -4.42
N TRP A 67 0.75 0.20 -4.41
CA TRP A 67 -0.01 0.54 -5.59
C TRP A 67 -0.29 2.03 -5.60
N LYS A 68 0.07 2.70 -6.69
CA LYS A 68 -0.29 4.09 -6.92
C LYS A 68 -1.74 4.16 -7.37
N VAL A 69 -2.54 4.94 -6.67
CA VAL A 69 -3.96 5.18 -6.93
C VAL A 69 -4.27 6.67 -6.86
N ASN A 70 -5.49 7.05 -7.23
CA ASN A 70 -6.02 8.39 -7.00
C ASN A 70 -7.50 8.25 -6.63
N ILE A 71 -7.79 8.11 -5.33
CA ILE A 71 -9.15 7.90 -4.83
C ILE A 71 -9.59 9.15 -4.08
N ASP A 72 -10.59 9.81 -4.62
CA ASP A 72 -11.20 11.06 -4.15
C ASP A 72 -12.56 10.86 -3.47
N GLU A 73 -13.16 9.67 -3.63
CA GLU A 73 -14.48 9.34 -3.08
C GLU A 73 -14.46 8.02 -2.30
N GLU A 74 -15.02 8.03 -1.09
CA GLU A 74 -15.09 6.85 -0.22
C GLU A 74 -15.93 5.71 -0.85
N SER A 75 -16.90 6.04 -1.70
CA SER A 75 -17.73 5.09 -2.46
C SER A 75 -16.94 4.18 -3.41
N LYS A 76 -15.72 4.59 -3.80
CA LYS A 76 -14.81 3.80 -4.64
C LYS A 76 -14.01 2.79 -3.82
N LEU A 77 -14.04 2.89 -2.48
CA LEU A 77 -13.46 1.89 -1.59
C LEU A 77 -14.34 0.62 -1.55
N GLY A 78 -13.79 -0.48 -1.00
CA GLY A 78 -14.44 -1.80 -1.07
C GLY A 78 -13.80 -2.76 -2.08
N VAL A 79 -12.59 -2.44 -2.55
CA VAL A 79 -11.72 -3.38 -3.25
C VAL A 79 -10.97 -4.22 -2.22
N PHE A 80 -11.01 -5.55 -2.39
CA PHE A 80 -10.39 -6.53 -1.48
C PHE A 80 -9.28 -7.36 -2.13
N THR A 81 -9.00 -7.15 -3.43
CA THR A 81 -8.01 -7.92 -4.20
C THR A 81 -7.07 -6.99 -4.98
N GLU A 82 -5.85 -7.46 -5.26
CA GLU A 82 -4.91 -6.72 -6.12
C GLU A 82 -5.47 -6.46 -7.52
N ASP A 83 -6.19 -7.42 -8.10
CA ASP A 83 -6.82 -7.26 -9.40
C ASP A 83 -7.88 -6.15 -9.37
N GLY A 84 -8.67 -6.05 -8.29
CA GLY A 84 -9.61 -4.94 -8.14
C GLY A 84 -8.91 -3.58 -7.99
N ILE A 85 -7.68 -3.52 -7.44
CA ILE A 85 -6.93 -2.25 -7.39
C ILE A 85 -6.63 -1.80 -8.82
N LYS A 86 -6.21 -2.74 -9.67
CA LYS A 86 -5.89 -2.46 -11.07
C LYS A 86 -7.13 -2.12 -11.89
N ASP A 87 -8.13 -2.99 -11.84
CA ASP A 87 -9.25 -2.99 -12.78
C ASP A 87 -10.37 -2.03 -12.35
N ASN A 88 -10.60 -1.83 -11.04
CA ASN A 88 -11.65 -0.95 -10.53
C ASN A 88 -11.13 0.44 -10.16
N LEU A 89 -9.89 0.55 -9.67
CA LEU A 89 -9.31 1.82 -9.20
C LEU A 89 -8.29 2.41 -10.18
N GLY A 90 -8.04 1.74 -11.32
CA GLY A 90 -7.02 2.16 -12.28
C GLY A 90 -5.61 2.18 -11.69
N GLY A 91 -5.38 1.39 -10.64
CA GLY A 91 -4.16 1.42 -9.86
C GLY A 91 -2.95 0.90 -10.64
N THR A 92 -1.79 1.50 -10.37
CA THR A 92 -0.51 1.09 -10.96
C THR A 92 0.39 0.46 -9.90
N LYS A 93 0.75 -0.80 -10.08
CA LYS A 93 1.68 -1.50 -9.19
C LYS A 93 3.07 -0.85 -9.24
N MET A 94 3.60 -0.51 -8.07
CA MET A 94 4.90 0.15 -7.95
C MET A 94 6.01 -0.91 -7.84
N LEU A 95 6.87 -0.97 -8.86
CA LEU A 95 7.94 -1.97 -8.95
C LEU A 95 9.17 -1.57 -8.13
N PRO A 96 9.77 -2.48 -7.32
CA PRO A 96 10.87 -2.17 -6.39
C PRO A 96 12.08 -1.44 -6.99
N GLN A 97 12.44 -1.77 -8.22
CA GLN A 97 13.60 -1.24 -8.93
C GLN A 97 13.38 0.15 -9.54
N LYS A 98 12.12 0.58 -9.66
CA LYS A 98 11.75 1.86 -10.25
C LYS A 98 11.86 2.98 -9.22
N PHE A 99 12.10 4.20 -9.68
CA PHE A 99 12.19 5.35 -8.79
C PHE A 99 10.81 5.84 -8.36
N LEU A 100 10.69 6.33 -7.12
CA LEU A 100 9.42 6.88 -6.60
C LEU A 100 8.85 7.98 -7.51
N LYS A 101 9.72 8.81 -8.07
CA LYS A 101 9.34 9.88 -9.00
C LYS A 101 8.65 9.39 -10.28
N GLU A 102 8.82 8.12 -10.67
CA GLU A 102 8.13 7.55 -11.84
C GLU A 102 6.64 7.32 -11.57
N TYR A 103 6.24 7.23 -10.29
CA TYR A 103 4.86 7.03 -9.86
C TYR A 103 4.26 8.25 -9.19
N SER A 104 5.10 9.22 -8.80
CA SER A 104 4.63 10.47 -8.24
C SER A 104 3.80 11.18 -9.31
N PRO A 105 2.54 11.56 -9.01
CA PRO A 105 1.85 12.46 -9.89
C PRO A 105 2.66 13.76 -9.95
N LYS A 106 2.69 14.41 -11.12
CA LYS A 106 3.43 15.68 -11.30
C LYS A 106 3.00 16.74 -10.28
N GLU A 107 1.78 16.60 -9.75
CA GLU A 107 1.26 17.35 -8.63
C GLU A 107 0.47 16.40 -7.71
N LEU A 108 0.70 16.49 -6.40
CA LEU A 108 -0.24 16.01 -5.39
C LEU A 108 -1.43 16.97 -5.38
N ASP A 109 -2.16 17.03 -6.49
CA ASP A 109 -3.16 18.08 -6.77
C ASP A 109 -4.30 18.12 -5.75
N SER A 110 -4.47 17.06 -4.97
CA SER A 110 -5.47 17.03 -3.91
C SER A 110 -4.87 16.36 -2.66
N PRO A 111 -4.62 17.12 -1.57
CA PRO A 111 -4.04 16.57 -0.34
C PRO A 111 -4.97 15.60 0.39
N GLU A 112 -6.22 15.45 -0.05
CA GLU A 112 -7.25 14.63 0.57
C GLU A 112 -7.35 13.22 -0.07
N ASN A 113 -6.88 13.05 -1.30
CA ASN A 113 -7.03 11.79 -2.03
C ASN A 113 -6.17 10.68 -1.44
N VAL A 114 -6.60 9.43 -1.54
CA VAL A 114 -5.71 8.28 -1.32
C VAL A 114 -4.74 8.19 -2.48
N HIS A 115 -3.44 8.22 -2.17
CA HIS A 115 -2.35 8.18 -3.16
C HIS A 115 -1.74 6.78 -3.28
N ILE A 116 -1.71 6.03 -2.17
CA ILE A 116 -1.10 4.70 -2.11
C ILE A 116 -2.05 3.71 -1.45
N MET A 117 -2.31 2.59 -2.14
CA MET A 117 -2.83 1.38 -1.51
C MET A 117 -1.69 0.44 -1.13
N ILE A 118 -1.69 0.00 0.12
CA ILE A 118 -0.71 -0.91 0.67
C ILE A 118 -1.32 -2.30 0.80
N VAL A 119 -0.70 -3.27 0.14
CA VAL A 119 -1.04 -4.69 0.27
C VAL A 119 0.04 -5.35 1.11
N VAL A 120 -0.36 -5.93 2.22
CA VAL A 120 0.50 -6.66 3.14
C VAL A 120 0.22 -8.16 2.99
N PRO A 121 1.19 -9.04 3.25
CA PRO A 121 0.90 -10.47 3.32
C PRO A 121 -0.13 -10.73 4.42
N THR A 122 -1.22 -11.40 4.08
CA THR A 122 -2.13 -11.97 5.08
C THR A 122 -1.42 -13.15 5.75
N ALA A 123 -1.26 -13.09 7.07
CA ALA A 123 -0.98 -14.31 7.83
C ALA A 123 -2.12 -15.28 7.53
N GLY A 124 -1.82 -16.42 6.92
CA GLY A 124 -2.83 -17.30 6.35
C GLY A 124 -3.87 -17.72 7.38
N SER A 125 -5.08 -17.17 7.29
CA SER A 125 -6.27 -17.88 7.71
C SER A 125 -6.57 -18.90 6.61
N SER A 126 -6.21 -20.17 6.86
CA SER A 126 -6.74 -21.30 6.09
C SER A 126 -8.24 -21.12 5.97
N GLN A 127 -8.74 -20.92 4.74
CA GLN A 127 -10.11 -21.30 4.45
C GLN A 127 -10.14 -22.83 4.53
N GLN A 128 -10.35 -23.37 5.74
CA GLN A 128 -10.78 -24.75 5.86
C GLN A 128 -12.20 -24.82 5.31
N GLY A 129 -12.29 -25.40 4.13
CA GLY A 129 -13.53 -25.70 3.45
C GLY A 129 -14.50 -26.47 4.35
N VAL A 130 -15.76 -26.12 4.17
CA VAL A 130 -16.99 -26.76 4.63
C VAL A 130 -16.87 -28.30 4.65
N PRO A 131 -17.21 -29.01 5.74
CA PRO A 131 -17.56 -30.42 5.65
C PRO A 131 -18.96 -30.50 5.01
N GLN A 132 -19.02 -31.05 3.80
CA GLN A 132 -20.25 -31.40 3.11
C GLN A 132 -21.10 -32.38 3.92
N GLY A 133 -22.41 -32.30 3.68
CA GLY A 133 -23.47 -32.93 4.45
C GLY A 133 -23.44 -34.46 4.53
N THR A 134 -24.05 -34.90 5.62
CA THR A 134 -24.64 -36.21 5.89
C THR A 134 -25.18 -36.94 4.66
N VAL A 135 -24.74 -38.19 4.47
CA VAL A 135 -25.57 -39.26 3.90
C VAL A 135 -25.35 -40.55 4.70
N SER A 136 -26.39 -41.02 5.38
CA SER A 136 -26.45 -42.37 5.97
C SER A 136 -27.09 -43.32 4.95
N PRO A 137 -26.53 -44.51 4.70
CA PRO A 137 -27.24 -45.53 3.96
C PRO A 137 -28.17 -46.33 4.89
N VAL A 138 -29.29 -46.77 4.29
CA VAL A 138 -30.30 -47.70 4.82
C VAL A 138 -29.71 -49.10 4.99
#